data_AF-A0A6B3GE64-F1
#
_entry.id   AF-A0A6B3GE64-F1
#
_cell.length_a   1.000
_cell.length_b   1.000
_cell.length_c   1.000
_cell.angle_alpha   90.00
_cell.angle_beta   90.00
_cell.angle_gamma   90.00
#
_symmetry.space_group_name_H-M   'P 1'
#
loop_
_entity.id
_entity.type
_entity.pdbx_description
1 polymer ?
#
loop_
_entity_poly.entity_id
_entity_poly.type
_entity_poly.pdbx_seq_one_letter_code
_entity_poly.pdbx_strand_id
1 'polypeptide(L)'
;FAAFDQPDLKSVFAIDVTAPEGWTVLGNGVAERTGEGRWTIAPTPLISTYLVAIAAGPWHSITTEHAGLPFGIHCRRSLAPYLDADADEILDITRACYDRYHEKFDE
;
A
#
# COMPACT_ATOMS: atom_id res chain seq x y z
N PHE A 1 13.15 -11.05 -4.49
CA PHE A 1 12.91 -12.47 -4.81
C PHE A 1 13.57 -12.77 -6.16
N ALA A 2 13.78 -14.03 -6.55
CA ALA A 2 14.33 -14.33 -7.87
C ALA A 2 13.29 -14.01 -8.95
N ALA A 3 13.64 -13.18 -9.92
CA ALA A 3 12.73 -12.72 -10.98
C ALA A 3 13.51 -12.39 -12.26
N PHE A 4 12.80 -12.36 -13.39
CA PHE A 4 13.30 -11.73 -14.61
C PHE A 4 13.15 -10.21 -14.46
N ASP A 5 14.17 -9.56 -13.90
CA ASP A 5 14.11 -8.16 -13.47
C ASP A 5 14.28 -7.17 -14.64
N GLN A 6 13.36 -7.24 -15.60
CA GLN A 6 13.27 -6.37 -16.77
C GLN A 6 11.91 -5.66 -16.79
N PRO A 7 11.86 -4.34 -17.03
CA PRO A 7 10.64 -3.56 -16.88
C PRO A 7 9.54 -3.94 -17.89
N ASP A 8 9.90 -4.47 -19.04
CA ASP A 8 8.98 -4.90 -20.10
C ASP A 8 8.37 -6.29 -19.87
N LEU A 9 9.00 -7.12 -19.02
CA LEU A 9 8.49 -8.44 -18.66
C LEU A 9 7.51 -8.35 -17.47
N LYS A 10 6.26 -7.98 -17.77
CA LYS A 10 5.19 -7.84 -16.77
C LYS A 10 4.60 -9.19 -16.35
N SER A 11 4.20 -9.29 -15.08
CA SER A 11 3.49 -10.45 -14.53
C SER A 11 2.45 -10.01 -13.50
N VAL A 12 1.53 -10.93 -13.19
CA VAL A 12 0.70 -10.87 -11.98
C VAL A 12 1.52 -11.37 -10.79
N PHE A 13 1.40 -10.71 -9.64
CA PHE A 13 2.00 -11.13 -8.38
C PHE A 13 0.89 -11.38 -7.35
N ALA A 14 0.76 -12.63 -6.91
CA ALA A 14 -0.05 -13.03 -5.76
C ALA A 14 0.91 -13.40 -4.62
N ILE A 15 0.77 -12.74 -3.47
CA ILE A 15 1.80 -12.76 -2.42
C ILE A 15 1.18 -13.10 -1.08
N ASP A 16 1.76 -14.11 -0.43
CA ASP A 16 1.49 -14.44 0.98
C ASP A 16 2.68 -14.02 1.84
N VAL A 17 2.37 -13.45 3.01
CA VAL A 17 3.37 -12.93 3.94
C VAL A 17 3.15 -13.56 5.31
N THR A 18 4.22 -14.04 5.92
CA THR A 18 4.23 -14.40 7.35
C THR A 18 4.94 -13.29 8.11
N ALA A 19 4.26 -12.71 9.08
CA ALA A 19 4.75 -11.62 9.92
C ALA A 19 4.46 -11.90 11.40
N PRO A 20 5.22 -11.30 12.34
CA PRO A 20 4.92 -11.37 13.76
C PRO A 20 3.48 -10.97 14.07
N GLU A 21 2.92 -11.57 15.12
CA GLU A 21 1.59 -11.19 15.58
C GLU A 21 1.53 -9.71 15.99
N GLY A 22 0.44 -9.03 15.60
CA GLY A 22 0.24 -7.61 15.84
C GLY A 22 0.91 -6.67 14.82
N TRP A 23 1.70 -7.21 13.86
CA TRP A 23 2.19 -6.41 12.74
C TRP A 23 1.10 -6.27 11.67
N THR A 24 1.14 -5.16 10.95
CA THR A 24 0.33 -4.93 9.75
C THR A 24 1.21 -5.15 8.52
N VAL A 25 0.64 -5.79 7.49
CA VAL A 25 1.28 -5.97 6.18
C VAL A 25 0.60 -5.06 5.16
N LEU A 26 1.40 -4.41 4.33
CA LEU A 26 1.00 -3.56 3.21
C LEU A 26 1.67 -4.09 1.95
N GLY A 27 1.01 -3.93 0.80
CA GLY A 27 1.60 -4.21 -0.50
C GLY A 27 0.82 -3.53 -1.63
N ASN A 28 1.09 -3.94 -2.87
CA ASN A 28 0.44 -3.35 -4.05
C ASN A 28 -1.07 -3.57 -4.10
N GLY A 29 -1.55 -4.69 -3.55
CA GLY A 29 -2.97 -5.01 -3.41
C GLY A 29 -3.44 -4.86 -1.95
N VAL A 30 -4.75 -4.98 -1.74
CA VAL A 30 -5.33 -5.03 -0.39
C VAL A 30 -4.79 -6.26 0.34
N ALA A 31 -4.25 -6.05 1.53
CA ALA A 31 -3.69 -7.10 2.36
C ALA A 31 -4.69 -7.50 3.46
N GLU A 32 -4.98 -8.79 3.55
CA GLU A 32 -5.91 -9.35 4.52
C GLU A 32 -5.20 -10.33 5.45
N ARG A 33 -5.45 -10.24 6.76
CA ARG A 33 -4.91 -11.19 7.73
C ARG A 33 -5.71 -12.48 7.66
N THR A 34 -5.04 -13.58 7.32
CA THR A 34 -5.66 -14.91 7.16
C THR A 34 -5.51 -15.81 8.40
N GLY A 35 -4.82 -15.33 9.44
CA GLY A 35 -4.68 -16.01 10.75
C GLY A 35 -3.23 -16.35 11.08
N GLU A 36 -2.90 -16.56 12.36
CA GLU A 36 -1.58 -17.04 12.81
C GLU A 36 -0.36 -16.24 12.28
N GLY A 37 -0.51 -14.91 12.13
CA GLY A 37 0.54 -14.05 11.56
C GLY A 37 0.68 -14.14 10.05
N ARG A 38 -0.21 -14.85 9.35
CA ARG A 38 -0.29 -14.90 7.90
C ARG A 38 -1.18 -13.81 7.33
N TRP A 39 -0.77 -13.33 6.18
CA TRP A 39 -1.44 -12.32 5.37
C TRP A 39 -1.44 -12.75 3.92
N THR A 40 -2.52 -12.47 3.21
CA THR A 40 -2.62 -12.63 1.76
C THR A 40 -2.86 -11.26 1.14
N ILE A 41 -2.06 -10.92 0.14
CA ILE A 41 -2.18 -9.67 -0.62
C ILE A 41 -2.90 -9.98 -1.92
N ALA A 42 -3.96 -9.23 -2.21
CA ALA A 42 -4.74 -9.36 -3.44
C ALA A 42 -3.83 -9.33 -4.69
N PRO A 43 -4.06 -10.19 -5.70
CA PRO A 43 -3.21 -10.24 -6.89
C PRO A 43 -3.14 -8.89 -7.61
N THR A 44 -1.94 -8.52 -8.05
CA THR A 44 -1.76 -7.30 -8.85
C THR A 44 -2.32 -7.48 -10.26
N PRO A 45 -2.66 -6.38 -10.97
CA PRO A 45 -2.63 -6.37 -12.42
C PRO A 45 -1.23 -6.72 -12.97
N LEU A 46 -1.09 -6.80 -14.30
CA LEU A 46 0.21 -6.95 -14.94
C LEU A 46 1.10 -5.73 -14.63
N ILE A 47 2.09 -5.94 -13.77
CA ILE A 47 3.07 -4.92 -13.41
C ILE A 47 4.50 -5.43 -13.66
N SER A 48 5.42 -4.50 -13.82
CA SER A 48 6.85 -4.77 -13.88
C SER A 48 7.39 -5.13 -12.49
N THR A 49 8.44 -5.93 -12.42
CA THR A 49 9.05 -6.40 -11.16
C THR A 49 9.44 -5.27 -10.22
N TYR A 50 9.95 -4.16 -10.74
CA TYR A 50 10.39 -3.01 -9.93
C TYR A 50 9.26 -2.29 -9.18
N LEU A 51 8.00 -2.53 -9.54
CA LEU A 51 6.83 -1.97 -8.86
C LEU A 51 6.36 -2.83 -7.68
N VAL A 52 6.84 -4.07 -7.56
CA VAL A 52 6.43 -4.97 -6.47
C VAL A 52 6.96 -4.45 -5.14
N ALA A 53 6.05 -4.18 -4.21
CA ALA A 53 6.36 -3.64 -2.89
C ALA A 53 5.61 -4.40 -1.79
N ILE A 54 6.32 -4.68 -0.69
CA ILE A 54 5.78 -5.24 0.54
C ILE A 54 6.40 -4.48 1.71
N ALA A 55 5.58 -4.05 2.67
CA ALA A 55 6.04 -3.47 3.92
C ALA A 55 5.30 -4.12 5.09
N ALA A 56 6.03 -4.58 6.10
CA ALA A 56 5.46 -5.21 7.28
C ALA A 56 6.07 -4.60 8.55
N GLY A 57 5.22 -4.28 9.53
CA GLY A 57 5.69 -3.64 10.75
C GLY A 57 4.58 -3.26 11.72
N PRO A 58 4.93 -2.82 12.94
CA PRO A 58 4.00 -2.27 13.91
C PRO A 58 3.68 -0.80 13.59
N TRP A 59 3.17 -0.56 12.38
CA TRP A 59 2.92 0.77 11.83
C TRP A 59 1.94 1.58 12.69
N HIS A 60 2.18 2.89 12.75
CA HIS A 60 1.12 3.87 13.01
C HIS A 60 0.51 4.21 11.66
N SER A 61 -0.82 4.10 11.56
CA SER A 61 -1.54 4.22 10.29
C SER A 61 -2.72 5.15 10.46
N ILE A 62 -2.86 6.11 9.55
CA ILE A 62 -4.04 6.95 9.43
C ILE A 62 -4.68 6.58 8.10
N THR A 63 -5.94 6.16 8.15
CA THR A 63 -6.68 5.65 7.00
C THR A 63 -7.93 6.48 6.75
N THR A 64 -8.31 6.60 5.48
CA THR A 64 -9.53 7.29 5.04
C THR A 64 -10.09 6.63 3.80
N GLU A 65 -11.27 7.06 3.35
CA GLU A 65 -11.86 6.65 2.08
C GLU A 65 -12.01 7.87 1.17
N HIS A 66 -11.73 7.67 -0.12
CA HIS A 66 -11.92 8.69 -1.15
C HIS A 66 -12.23 8.03 -2.49
N ALA A 67 -13.20 8.56 -3.23
CA ALA A 67 -13.67 7.98 -4.50
C ALA A 67 -14.02 6.47 -4.43
N GLY A 68 -14.48 5.99 -3.27
CA GLY A 68 -14.80 4.57 -3.04
C GLY A 68 -13.59 3.64 -2.86
N LEU A 69 -12.38 4.20 -2.71
CA LEU A 69 -11.14 3.46 -2.49
C LEU A 69 -10.56 3.73 -1.10
N PRO A 70 -9.87 2.75 -0.48
CA PRO A 70 -9.16 2.95 0.78
C PRO A 70 -7.84 3.69 0.56
N PHE A 71 -7.61 4.73 1.34
CA PHE A 71 -6.35 5.48 1.38
C PHE A 71 -5.69 5.31 2.75
N GLY A 72 -4.36 5.38 2.79
CA GLY A 72 -3.61 5.26 4.03
C GLY A 72 -2.23 5.91 3.95
N ILE A 73 -1.84 6.54 5.06
CA ILE A 73 -0.46 6.98 5.31
C ILE A 73 0.06 6.24 6.53
N HIS A 74 1.30 5.77 6.44
CA HIS A 74 1.88 4.85 7.41
C HIS A 74 3.27 5.31 7.81
N CYS A 75 3.57 5.33 9.10
CA CYS A 75 4.91 5.59 9.61
C CYS A 75 5.28 4.63 10.72
N ARG A 76 6.58 4.61 11.09
CA ARG A 76 7.01 3.95 12.33
C ARG A 76 6.28 4.62 13.51
N ARG A 77 5.89 3.82 14.51
CA ARG A 77 5.16 4.32 15.69
C ARG A 77 5.87 5.47 16.42
N SER A 78 7.20 5.47 16.46
CA SER A 78 8.00 6.55 17.07
C SER A 78 7.89 7.89 16.35
N LEU A 79 7.39 7.91 15.11
CA LEU A 79 7.20 9.11 14.30
C LEU A 79 5.73 9.57 14.28
N ALA A 80 4.83 8.88 14.97
CA ALA A 80 3.41 9.19 14.99
C ALA A 80 3.11 10.67 15.28
N PRO A 81 3.73 11.32 16.29
CA PRO A 81 3.43 12.73 16.58
C PRO A 81 3.75 13.69 15.43
N TYR A 82 4.73 13.34 14.58
CA TYR A 82 5.08 14.15 13.42
C TYR A 82 4.15 13.87 12.24
N LEU A 83 3.74 12.61 12.04
CA LEU A 83 2.75 12.28 11.01
C LEU A 83 1.39 12.90 11.34
N ASP A 84 0.96 12.79 12.60
CA ASP A 84 -0.33 13.28 13.09
C ASP A 84 -0.45 14.81 12.93
N ALA A 85 0.65 15.55 13.04
CA ALA A 85 0.67 17.00 12.89
C ALA A 85 0.34 17.46 11.46
N ASP A 86 0.78 16.69 10.45
CA ASP A 86 0.68 17.05 9.04
C ASP A 86 -0.32 16.16 8.26
N ALA A 87 -1.00 15.23 8.95
CA ALA A 87 -1.81 14.17 8.34
C ALA A 87 -2.93 14.71 7.44
N ASP A 88 -3.66 15.72 7.93
CA ASP A 88 -4.78 16.33 7.20
C ASP A 88 -4.28 16.98 5.90
N GLU A 89 -3.17 17.73 5.94
CA GLU A 89 -2.58 18.37 4.76
C GLU A 89 -2.11 17.31 3.73
N ILE A 90 -1.40 16.28 4.19
CA ILE A 90 -0.89 15.22 3.31
C ILE A 90 -2.06 14.50 2.61
N LEU A 91 -3.11 14.15 3.35
CA LEU A 91 -4.27 13.45 2.78
C LEU A 91 -5.09 14.36 1.86
N ASP A 92 -5.25 15.65 2.18
CA ASP A 92 -5.94 16.63 1.34
C ASP A 92 -5.24 16.80 0.00
N ILE A 93 -3.92 17.02 0.00
CA ILE A 93 -3.13 17.15 -1.22
C ILE A 93 -3.17 15.85 -2.03
N THR A 94 -3.06 14.69 -1.37
CA THR A 94 -3.10 13.39 -2.03
C THR A 94 -4.43 13.18 -2.77
N ARG A 95 -5.56 13.48 -2.12
CA ARG A 95 -6.90 13.38 -2.73
C ARG A 95 -7.07 14.37 -3.89
N ALA A 96 -6.66 15.63 -3.71
CA ALA A 96 -6.75 16.64 -4.75
C ALA A 96 -5.92 16.28 -5.99
N CYS A 97 -4.71 15.74 -5.79
CA CYS A 97 -3.87 15.23 -6.88
C CYS A 97 -4.50 14.00 -7.55
N TYR A 98 -5.06 13.08 -6.77
CA TYR A 98 -5.75 11.90 -7.29
C TYR A 98 -6.91 12.29 -8.21
N ASP A 99 -7.80 13.17 -7.74
CA ASP A 99 -8.93 13.69 -8.52
C ASP A 99 -8.45 14.37 -9.79
N ARG A 100 -7.41 15.22 -9.67
CA ARG A 100 -6.86 15.95 -10.81
C ARG A 100 -6.28 15.02 -11.87
N TYR A 101 -5.64 13.92 -11.48
CA TYR A 101 -5.11 12.94 -12.42
C TYR A 101 -6.22 12.11 -13.06
N HIS A 102 -7.25 11.74 -12.31
CA HIS A 102 -8.41 11.02 -12.83
C HIS A 102 -9.23 11.86 -13.83
N GLU A 103 -9.32 13.18 -13.63
CA GLU A 103 -9.90 14.09 -14.64
C GLU A 103 -9.06 14.20 -15.92
N LYS A 104 -7.73 14.05 -15.82
CA LYS A 104 -6.80 14.27 -16.93
C LYS A 104 -6.60 13.05 -17.80
N PHE A 105 -6.63 11.89 -17.18
CA PHE A 105 -6.39 10.62 -17.82
C PHE A 105 -7.71 9.87 -17.82
N ASP A 106 -8.32 9.79 -18.99
CA ASP A 106 -9.51 8.95 -19.20
C ASP A 106 -9.14 7.51 -18.81
N GLU A 107 -9.90 6.93 -17.87
CA GLU A 107 -9.87 5.50 -17.55
C GLU A 107 -10.87 4.73 -18.42
#